data_AF-A0A973J3H1-F1
#
_entry.id   AF-A0A973J3H1-F1
#
_cell.length_a   1.000
_cell.length_b   1.000
_cell.length_c   1.000
_cell.angle_alpha   90.00
_cell.angle_beta   90.00
_cell.angle_gamma   90.00
#
_symmetry.space_group_name_H-M   'P 1'
#
loop_
_entity.id
_entity.type
_entity.pdbx_description
1 polymer ?
#
loop_
_entity_poly.entity_id
_entity_poly.type
_entity_poly.pdbx_seq_one_letter_code
_entity_poly.pdbx_strand_id
1 'polypeptide(L)'
;MEDETKRKNDLAILFHFHKDQKQELMFRRAREFKIFSWSSGIFVALMAGLLLVIEKKIETNTVFQFGMGEKFFLSSAILLMAVVSISWQNRERKFGNQNSRVLTDINKLLHCFDSAYFGLVDENDVPKTLLLKKWEKWGGKESLLSVKRYFRGNLVTITWVLGFFDIIIVCFLL
;
A
#
# COMPACT_ATOMS: atom_id res chain seq x y z
N MET A 1 9.48 -35.62 29.79
CA MET A 1 9.97 -35.86 28.42
C MET A 1 8.89 -35.64 27.37
N GLU A 2 7.70 -36.23 27.50
CA GLU A 2 6.59 -36.04 26.54
C GLU A 2 6.14 -34.58 26.38
N ASP A 3 6.16 -33.80 27.47
CA ASP A 3 5.79 -32.39 27.49
C ASP A 3 6.83 -31.44 26.84
N GLU A 4 8.11 -31.81 26.82
CA GLU A 4 9.14 -31.03 26.11
C GLU A 4 9.08 -31.25 24.60
N THR A 5 8.79 -32.48 24.17
CA THR A 5 8.63 -32.83 22.75
C THR A 5 7.41 -32.13 22.16
N LYS A 6 6.31 -32.08 22.91
CA LYS A 6 5.09 -31.36 22.51
C LYS A 6 5.36 -29.85 22.34
N ARG A 7 6.03 -29.23 23.31
CA ARG A 7 6.42 -27.81 23.24
C ARG A 7 7.30 -27.49 22.03
N LYS A 8 8.27 -28.34 21.71
CA LYS A 8 9.16 -28.16 20.55
C LYS A 8 8.38 -28.24 19.23
N ASN A 9 7.42 -29.16 19.13
CA ASN A 9 6.56 -29.28 17.95
C ASN A 9 5.65 -28.05 17.78
N ASP A 10 5.01 -27.59 18.85
CA ASP A 10 4.14 -26.40 18.81
C ASP A 10 4.93 -25.15 18.39
N LEU A 11 6.14 -24.97 18.93
CA LEU A 11 7.05 -23.89 18.53
C LEU A 11 7.45 -23.97 17.05
N ALA A 12 7.80 -25.16 16.56
CA ALA A 12 8.16 -25.37 15.16
C ALA A 12 6.99 -25.02 14.21
N ILE A 13 5.76 -25.38 14.61
CA ILE A 13 4.53 -25.05 13.87
C ILE A 13 4.31 -23.53 13.86
N LEU A 14 4.45 -22.86 15.00
CA LEU A 14 4.33 -21.40 15.10
C LEU A 14 5.37 -20.66 14.25
N PHE A 15 6.63 -21.11 14.24
CA PHE A 15 7.68 -20.55 13.39
C PHE A 15 7.39 -20.74 11.90
N HIS A 16 6.87 -21.90 11.52
CA HIS A 16 6.47 -22.17 10.15
C HIS A 16 5.37 -21.20 9.70
N PHE A 17 4.30 -21.06 10.49
CA PHE A 17 3.23 -20.09 10.20
C PHE A 17 3.72 -18.64 10.15
N HIS A 18 4.63 -18.25 11.04
CA HIS A 18 5.21 -16.90 11.02
C HIS A 18 5.98 -16.63 9.71
N LYS A 19 6.76 -17.61 9.24
CA LYS A 19 7.50 -17.51 7.97
C LYS A 19 6.55 -17.38 6.78
N ASP A 20 5.52 -18.20 6.72
CA ASP A 20 4.54 -18.19 5.64
C ASP A 20 3.76 -16.87 5.60
N GLN A 21 3.30 -16.38 6.75
CA GLN A 21 2.61 -15.10 6.84
C GLN A 21 3.50 -13.91 6.43
N LYS A 22 4.81 -13.97 6.74
CA LYS A 22 5.77 -12.95 6.30
C LYS A 22 5.98 -12.98 4.78
N GLN A 23 6.08 -14.17 4.19
CA GLN A 23 6.18 -14.33 2.73
C GLN A 23 4.93 -13.81 2.02
N GLU A 24 3.76 -14.15 2.53
CA GLU A 24 2.48 -13.66 2.01
C GLU A 24 2.39 -12.12 2.08
N LEU A 25 2.84 -11.51 3.18
CA LEU A 25 2.87 -10.05 3.31
C LEU A 25 3.79 -9.39 2.29
N MET A 26 4.98 -9.96 2.04
CA MET A 26 5.91 -9.47 1.02
C MET A 26 5.33 -9.62 -0.39
N PHE A 27 4.69 -10.74 -0.68
CA PHE A 27 4.03 -11.00 -1.96
C PHE A 27 2.90 -10.00 -2.24
N ARG A 28 2.08 -9.69 -1.22
CA ARG A 28 1.01 -8.68 -1.33
C ARG A 28 1.57 -7.28 -1.54
N ARG A 29 2.64 -6.89 -0.84
CA ARG A 29 3.31 -5.60 -1.07
C ARG A 29 3.84 -5.47 -2.50
N ALA A 30 4.43 -6.53 -3.04
CA ALA A 30 4.88 -6.56 -4.44
C ALA A 30 3.72 -6.41 -5.43
N ARG A 31 2.57 -7.03 -5.13
CA ARG A 31 1.34 -6.89 -5.92
C ARG A 31 0.77 -5.48 -5.87
N GLU A 32 0.70 -4.86 -4.69
CA GLU A 32 0.29 -3.45 -4.52
C GLU A 32 1.17 -2.52 -5.37
N PHE A 33 2.49 -2.71 -5.32
CA PHE A 33 3.42 -1.93 -6.13
C PHE A 33 3.20 -2.13 -7.62
N LYS A 34 3.01 -3.36 -8.07
CA LYS A 34 2.72 -3.67 -9.49
C LYS A 34 1.43 -2.97 -9.95
N ILE A 35 0.35 -3.06 -9.18
CA ILE A 35 -0.92 -2.39 -9.50
C ILE A 35 -0.71 -0.87 -9.59
N PHE A 36 0.02 -0.29 -8.64
CA PHE A 36 0.35 1.12 -8.70
C PHE A 36 1.13 1.48 -9.96
N SER A 37 2.23 0.78 -10.27
CA SER A 37 3.06 1.05 -11.45
C SER A 37 2.25 0.99 -12.75
N TRP A 38 1.32 0.04 -12.86
CA TRP A 38 0.41 -0.05 -13.99
C TRP A 38 -0.54 1.15 -14.05
N SER A 39 -1.20 1.50 -12.93
CA SER A 39 -2.11 2.64 -12.88
C SER A 39 -1.40 3.98 -13.15
N SER A 40 -0.21 4.21 -12.57
CA SER A 40 0.57 5.43 -12.79
C SER A 40 1.08 5.50 -14.22
N GLY A 41 1.48 4.37 -14.82
CA GLY A 41 1.89 4.32 -16.21
C GLY A 41 0.78 4.74 -17.17
N ILE A 42 -0.47 4.31 -16.90
CA ILE A 42 -1.64 4.72 -17.68
C ILE A 42 -1.87 6.23 -17.55
N PHE A 43 -1.87 6.79 -16.34
CA PHE A 43 -2.07 8.23 -16.15
C PHE A 43 -0.95 9.06 -16.81
N VAL A 44 0.32 8.66 -16.66
CA VAL A 44 1.44 9.35 -17.32
C VAL A 44 1.34 9.28 -18.85
N ALA A 45 0.94 8.13 -19.41
CA ALA A 45 0.73 7.98 -20.85
C ALA A 45 -0.45 8.84 -21.35
N LEU A 46 -1.54 8.92 -20.59
CA LEU A 46 -2.66 9.83 -20.87
C LEU A 46 -2.18 11.28 -20.85
N MET A 47 -1.48 11.70 -19.80
CA MET A 47 -0.95 13.05 -19.66
C MET A 47 -0.04 13.43 -20.83
N ALA A 48 0.88 12.55 -21.22
CA ALA A 48 1.76 12.74 -22.38
C ALA A 48 0.97 12.83 -23.70
N GLY A 49 -0.02 11.95 -23.89
CA GLY A 49 -0.90 11.98 -25.07
C GLY A 49 -1.71 13.27 -25.17
N LEU A 50 -2.30 13.73 -24.06
CA LEU A 50 -3.07 14.97 -24.00
C LEU A 50 -2.19 16.19 -24.30
N LEU A 51 -0.97 16.24 -23.76
CA LEU A 51 -0.01 17.31 -24.05
C LEU A 51 0.38 17.38 -25.53
N LEU A 52 0.61 16.22 -26.17
CA LEU A 52 0.90 16.17 -27.61
C LEU A 52 -0.27 16.68 -28.47
N VAL A 53 -1.51 16.42 -28.03
CA VAL A 53 -2.71 16.95 -28.71
C VAL A 53 -2.78 18.47 -28.57
N ILE A 54 -2.46 19.01 -27.40
CA ILE A 54 -2.40 20.46 -27.15
C ILE A 54 -1.33 21.12 -28.02
N GLU A 55 -0.13 20.55 -28.08
CA GLU A 55 0.98 21.06 -28.91
C GLU A 55 0.60 21.11 -30.40
N LYS A 56 0.01 20.02 -30.93
CA LYS A 56 -0.50 19.99 -32.31
C LYS A 56 -1.61 21.01 -32.57
N LYS A 57 -2.48 21.26 -31.60
CA LYS A 57 -3.56 22.25 -31.70
C LYS A 57 -3.01 23.67 -31.84
N ILE A 58 -1.93 23.98 -31.11
CA ILE A 58 -1.23 25.28 -31.20
C ILE A 58 -0.55 25.44 -32.56
N GLU A 59 0.11 24.38 -33.06
CA GLU A 59 0.92 24.43 -34.28
C GLU A 59 0.07 24.46 -35.57
N THR A 60 -1.03 23.69 -35.62
CA THR A 60 -1.84 23.57 -36.84
C THR A 60 -3.05 24.50 -36.90
N ASN A 61 -3.35 25.24 -35.83
CA ASN A 61 -4.55 26.09 -35.69
C ASN A 61 -5.85 25.37 -36.10
N THR A 62 -5.88 24.03 -36.02
CA THR A 62 -7.02 23.21 -36.42
C THR A 62 -7.96 22.97 -35.25
N VAL A 63 -9.25 23.14 -35.56
CA VAL A 63 -10.40 23.19 -34.66
C VAL A 63 -10.84 21.78 -34.23
N PHE A 64 -9.95 20.97 -33.65
CA PHE A 64 -10.44 19.89 -32.77
C PHE A 64 -10.82 20.54 -31.44
N GLN A 65 -11.93 21.28 -31.44
CA GLN A 65 -12.55 21.77 -30.22
C GLN A 65 -13.34 20.61 -29.64
N PHE A 66 -12.76 19.97 -28.62
CA PHE A 66 -13.50 19.00 -27.84
C PHE A 66 -14.73 19.68 -27.25
N GLY A 67 -15.90 19.15 -27.59
CA GLY A 67 -17.17 19.65 -27.07
C GLY A 67 -17.22 19.48 -25.56
N MET A 68 -18.03 20.29 -24.87
CA MET A 68 -18.18 20.20 -23.42
C MET A 68 -18.62 18.78 -22.96
N GLY A 69 -19.39 18.08 -23.80
CA GLY A 69 -19.78 16.68 -23.56
C GLY A 69 -18.63 15.69 -23.62
N GLU A 70 -17.69 15.86 -24.55
CA GLU A 70 -16.52 14.96 -24.69
C GLU A 70 -15.54 15.16 -23.54
N LYS A 71 -15.31 16.41 -23.14
CA LYS A 71 -14.52 16.75 -21.95
C LYS A 71 -15.12 16.14 -20.69
N PHE A 72 -16.44 16.24 -20.53
CA PHE A 72 -17.14 15.65 -19.39
C PHE A 72 -17.00 14.12 -19.36
N PHE A 73 -17.13 13.47 -20.51
CA PHE A 73 -16.97 12.01 -20.64
C PHE A 73 -15.53 11.58 -20.28
N LEU A 74 -14.51 12.24 -20.85
CA LEU A 74 -13.10 11.97 -20.54
C LEU A 74 -12.77 12.18 -19.07
N SER A 75 -13.17 13.31 -18.49
CA SER A 75 -12.94 13.60 -17.06
C SER A 75 -13.64 12.59 -16.16
N SER A 76 -14.87 12.17 -16.50
CA SER A 76 -15.59 11.14 -15.76
C SER A 76 -14.90 9.77 -15.84
N ALA A 77 -14.37 9.41 -17.02
CA ALA A 77 -13.63 8.16 -17.20
C ALA A 77 -12.31 8.15 -16.40
N ILE A 78 -11.56 9.25 -16.41
CA ILE A 78 -10.33 9.43 -15.61
C ILE A 78 -10.65 9.34 -14.11
N LEU A 79 -11.71 10.01 -13.65
CA LEU A 79 -12.15 9.94 -12.27
C LEU A 79 -12.53 8.51 -11.85
N LEU A 80 -13.28 7.79 -12.70
CA LEU A 80 -13.68 6.42 -12.43
C LEU A 80 -12.46 5.49 -12.34
N MET A 81 -11.48 5.63 -13.25
CA MET A 81 -10.22 4.89 -13.19
C MET A 81 -9.44 5.17 -11.90
N ALA A 82 -9.37 6.43 -11.47
CA ALA A 82 -8.73 6.81 -10.21
C ALA A 82 -9.44 6.14 -9.02
N VAL A 83 -10.77 6.26 -8.93
CA VAL A 83 -11.58 5.68 -7.85
C VAL A 83 -11.44 4.16 -7.79
N VAL A 84 -11.46 3.46 -8.93
CA VAL A 84 -11.27 2.00 -8.98
C VAL A 84 -9.87 1.62 -8.51
N SER A 85 -8.84 2.33 -8.99
CA SER A 85 -7.44 2.08 -8.60
C SER A 85 -7.24 2.27 -7.10
N ILE A 86 -7.80 3.34 -6.53
CA ILE A 86 -7.73 3.65 -5.09
C ILE A 86 -8.49 2.61 -4.28
N SER A 87 -9.70 2.25 -4.71
CA SER A 87 -10.52 1.22 -4.06
C SER A 87 -9.78 -0.12 -4.00
N TRP A 88 -9.10 -0.48 -5.09
CA TRP A 88 -8.30 -1.70 -5.15
C TRP A 88 -7.09 -1.62 -4.20
N GLN A 89 -6.33 -0.53 -4.24
CA GLN A 89 -5.19 -0.32 -3.33
C GLN A 89 -5.62 -0.37 -1.85
N ASN A 90 -6.77 0.21 -1.51
CA ASN A 90 -7.31 0.18 -0.15
C ASN A 90 -7.77 -1.22 0.28
N ARG A 91 -8.35 -1.99 -0.64
CA ARG A 91 -8.75 -3.38 -0.39
C ARG A 91 -7.53 -4.26 -0.07
N GLU A 92 -6.47 -4.18 -0.85
CA GLU A 92 -5.26 -4.98 -0.62
C GLU A 92 -4.59 -4.63 0.72
N ARG A 93 -4.59 -3.36 1.08
CA ARG A 93 -4.06 -2.89 2.38
C ARG A 93 -4.86 -3.37 3.57
N LYS A 94 -6.17 -3.51 3.44
CA LYS A 94 -7.02 -4.09 4.49
C LYS A 94 -6.60 -5.53 4.76
N PHE A 95 -6.35 -6.31 3.71
CA PHE A 95 -5.82 -7.67 3.83
C PHE A 95 -4.41 -7.68 4.41
N GLY A 96 -3.51 -6.80 3.95
CA GLY A 96 -2.17 -6.66 4.52
C GLY A 96 -2.18 -6.36 6.02
N ASN A 97 -3.11 -5.50 6.48
CA ASN A 97 -3.27 -5.19 7.90
C ASN A 97 -3.81 -6.38 8.71
N GLN A 98 -4.71 -7.18 8.14
CA GLN A 98 -5.18 -8.42 8.76
C GLN A 98 -4.03 -9.42 8.96
N ASN A 99 -3.19 -9.62 7.95
CA ASN A 99 -2.02 -10.50 8.06
C ASN A 99 -0.98 -9.97 9.06
N SER A 100 -0.74 -8.65 9.08
CA SER A 100 0.10 -8.03 10.10
C SER A 100 -0.43 -8.27 11.51
N ARG A 101 -1.75 -8.26 11.71
CA ARG A 101 -2.35 -8.58 13.01
C ARG A 101 -2.08 -10.03 13.41
N VAL A 102 -2.28 -10.98 12.50
CA VAL A 102 -1.99 -12.41 12.75
C VAL A 102 -0.52 -12.61 13.10
N LEU A 103 0.41 -11.96 12.38
CA LEU A 103 1.84 -11.98 12.69
C LEU A 103 2.14 -11.43 14.09
N THR A 104 1.52 -10.32 14.47
CA THR A 104 1.68 -9.75 15.81
C THR A 104 1.16 -10.71 16.88
N ASP A 105 0.00 -11.33 16.67
CA ASP A 105 -0.59 -12.28 17.61
C ASP A 105 0.30 -13.53 17.78
N ILE A 106 0.85 -14.07 16.69
CA ILE A 106 1.85 -15.16 16.73
C ILE A 106 3.10 -14.73 17.50
N ASN A 107 3.62 -13.53 17.24
CA ASN A 107 4.81 -13.03 17.94
C ASN A 107 4.57 -12.80 19.45
N LYS A 108 3.33 -12.45 19.85
CA LYS A 108 2.94 -12.38 21.25
C LYS A 108 2.93 -13.77 21.90
N LEU A 109 2.35 -14.77 21.22
CA LEU A 109 2.34 -16.15 21.70
C LEU A 109 3.76 -16.75 21.80
N LEU A 110 4.67 -16.30 20.95
CA LEU A 110 6.09 -16.66 21.00
C LEU A 110 6.91 -15.84 22.00
N HIS A 111 6.28 -14.96 22.80
CA HIS A 111 6.94 -14.08 23.76
C HIS A 111 8.02 -13.16 23.14
N CYS A 112 7.94 -12.88 21.84
CA CYS A 112 8.92 -12.05 21.11
C CYS A 112 8.97 -10.60 21.60
N PHE A 113 7.92 -10.12 22.28
CA PHE A 113 7.83 -8.77 22.84
C PHE A 113 8.13 -8.70 24.34
N ASP A 114 8.38 -9.85 24.98
CA ASP A 114 8.62 -9.91 26.42
C ASP A 114 10.10 -9.65 26.70
N SER A 115 10.35 -8.73 27.62
CA SER A 115 11.72 -8.39 28.04
C SER A 115 12.29 -9.53 28.87
N ALA A 116 13.56 -9.88 28.65
CA ALA A 116 14.28 -10.94 29.36
C ALA A 116 13.85 -12.39 29.05
N TYR A 117 12.78 -12.64 28.30
CA TYR A 117 12.30 -14.00 28.01
C TYR A 117 13.34 -14.87 27.30
N PHE A 118 14.09 -14.27 26.37
CA PHE A 118 15.17 -14.94 25.63
C PHE A 118 16.56 -14.71 26.24
N GLY A 119 16.66 -14.11 27.43
CA GLY A 119 17.95 -13.77 28.04
C GLY A 119 18.78 -12.75 27.24
N LEU A 120 18.14 -12.00 26.34
CA LEU A 120 18.79 -10.95 25.56
C LEU A 120 18.99 -9.72 26.42
N VAL A 121 20.20 -9.19 26.42
CA VAL A 121 20.59 -8.02 27.21
C VAL A 121 21.32 -7.01 26.33
N ASP A 122 21.12 -5.72 26.57
CA ASP A 122 21.85 -4.64 25.88
C ASP A 122 23.26 -4.45 26.44
N GLU A 123 24.08 -3.60 25.80
CA GLU A 123 25.43 -3.18 26.25
C GLU A 123 25.45 -2.59 27.67
N ASN A 124 24.28 -2.19 28.20
CA ASN A 124 24.10 -1.66 29.55
C ASN A 124 23.38 -2.64 30.51
N ASP A 125 23.41 -3.94 30.23
CA ASP A 125 22.72 -4.99 30.99
C ASP A 125 21.19 -4.79 31.14
N VAL A 126 20.58 -4.04 30.22
CA VAL A 126 19.12 -3.86 30.17
C VAL A 126 18.45 -5.00 29.40
N PRO A 127 17.43 -5.68 29.95
CA PRO A 127 16.76 -6.77 29.25
C PRO A 127 16.07 -6.31 27.97
N LYS A 128 16.45 -6.92 26.84
CA LYS A 128 15.92 -6.63 25.52
C LYS A 128 14.79 -7.58 25.14
N THR A 129 13.93 -7.08 24.27
CA THR A 129 12.89 -7.85 23.58
C THR A 129 13.44 -8.32 22.23
N LEU A 130 13.02 -9.49 21.75
CA LEU A 130 13.43 -9.99 20.43
C LEU A 130 12.96 -9.07 19.29
N LEU A 131 11.78 -8.47 19.47
CA LEU A 131 11.19 -7.49 18.57
C LEU A 131 10.90 -6.17 19.29
N LEU A 132 10.97 -5.05 18.57
CA LEU A 132 10.67 -3.73 19.10
C LEU A 132 9.21 -3.65 19.58
N LYS A 133 8.96 -3.15 20.82
CA LYS A 133 7.60 -2.99 21.37
C LYS A 133 6.64 -2.18 20.48
N LYS A 134 7.15 -1.25 19.67
CA LYS A 134 6.32 -0.50 18.69
C LYS A 134 5.65 -1.40 17.64
N TRP A 135 6.20 -2.60 17.38
CA TRP A 135 5.64 -3.56 16.43
C TRP A 135 4.48 -4.35 17.03
N GLU A 136 4.33 -4.33 18.36
CA GLU A 136 3.18 -4.92 19.04
C GLU A 136 1.85 -4.25 18.65
N LYS A 137 1.92 -3.00 18.16
CA LYS A 137 0.76 -2.25 17.67
C LYS A 137 0.50 -2.44 16.17
N TRP A 138 1.32 -3.23 15.47
CA TRP A 138 1.12 -3.48 14.03
C TRP A 138 -0.14 -4.32 13.79
N GLY A 139 -0.92 -3.94 12.78
CA GLY A 139 -2.22 -4.56 12.49
C GLY A 139 -3.40 -3.98 13.26
N GLY A 140 -3.19 -2.97 14.11
CA GLY A 140 -4.25 -2.28 14.85
C GLY A 140 -5.20 -1.45 13.97
N LYS A 141 -6.35 -1.04 14.52
CA LYS A 141 -7.26 -0.11 13.82
C LYS A 141 -6.61 1.26 13.56
N GLU A 142 -5.71 1.67 14.45
CA GLU A 142 -4.95 2.92 14.35
C GLU A 142 -4.00 2.95 13.13
N SER A 143 -3.45 1.79 12.72
CA SER A 143 -2.63 1.74 11.51
C SER A 143 -3.47 1.94 10.25
N LEU A 144 -4.71 1.45 10.20
CA LEU A 144 -5.60 1.60 9.04
C LEU A 144 -6.15 3.03 8.86
N LEU A 145 -6.46 3.73 9.95
CA LEU A 145 -7.20 5.01 9.91
C LEU A 145 -6.33 6.27 10.02
N SER A 146 -5.01 6.14 10.15
CA SER A 146 -4.14 7.31 10.33
C SER A 146 -4.11 8.20 9.07
N VAL A 147 -4.61 9.43 9.18
CA VAL A 147 -4.58 10.46 8.11
C VAL A 147 -3.15 10.79 7.69
N LYS A 148 -2.20 10.78 8.64
CA LYS A 148 -0.76 10.94 8.36
C LYS A 148 -0.22 9.89 7.40
N ARG A 149 -0.90 8.75 7.24
CA ARG A 149 -0.54 7.66 6.33
C ARG A 149 -0.94 7.95 4.88
N TYR A 150 -1.95 8.78 4.62
CA TYR A 150 -2.28 9.22 3.25
C TYR A 150 -1.23 10.18 2.68
N PHE A 151 -0.53 10.95 3.51
CA PHE A 151 0.47 11.93 3.06
C PHE A 151 1.91 11.39 3.01
N ARG A 152 2.19 10.26 3.64
CA ARG A 152 3.57 9.73 3.76
C ARG A 152 3.88 8.73 2.66
N GLY A 153 4.27 9.24 1.48
CA GLY A 153 4.78 8.43 0.35
C GLY A 153 3.78 7.37 -0.13
N ASN A 154 2.51 7.74 -0.18
CA ASN A 154 1.44 6.78 -0.36
C ASN A 154 1.01 6.71 -1.83
N LEU A 155 0.99 5.50 -2.40
CA LEU A 155 0.63 5.23 -3.79
C LEU A 155 -0.75 5.83 -4.16
N VAL A 156 -1.69 5.80 -3.21
CA VAL A 156 -3.04 6.38 -3.31
C VAL A 156 -3.02 7.89 -3.55
N THR A 157 -2.17 8.65 -2.85
CA THR A 157 -2.09 10.11 -3.00
C THR A 157 -1.51 10.47 -4.36
N ILE A 158 -0.51 9.73 -4.82
CA ILE A 158 0.07 9.94 -6.15
C ILE A 158 -0.96 9.64 -7.23
N THR A 159 -1.74 8.55 -7.10
CA THR A 159 -2.84 8.24 -8.03
C THR A 159 -3.90 9.35 -8.06
N TRP A 160 -4.26 9.93 -6.91
CA TRP A 160 -5.17 11.08 -6.84
C TRP A 160 -4.61 12.30 -7.55
N VAL A 161 -3.35 12.64 -7.27
CA VAL A 161 -2.68 13.82 -7.85
C VAL A 161 -2.58 13.68 -9.36
N LEU A 162 -2.17 12.51 -9.87
CA LEU A 162 -2.09 12.24 -11.31
C LEU A 162 -3.47 12.36 -11.99
N GLY A 163 -4.49 11.68 -11.45
CA GLY A 163 -5.83 11.75 -12.02
C GLY A 163 -6.43 13.16 -11.96
N PHE A 164 -6.12 13.93 -10.92
CA PHE A 164 -6.54 15.33 -10.82
C PHE A 164 -5.85 16.22 -11.87
N PHE A 165 -4.55 16.04 -12.10
CA PHE A 165 -3.83 16.75 -13.16
C PHE A 165 -4.39 16.41 -14.55
N ASP A 166 -4.69 15.15 -14.83
CA ASP A 166 -5.29 14.75 -16.10
C ASP A 166 -6.66 15.41 -16.32
N ILE A 167 -7.50 15.49 -15.27
CA ILE A 167 -8.79 16.20 -15.33
C ILE A 167 -8.59 17.70 -15.60
N ILE A 168 -7.60 18.34 -14.97
CA ILE A 168 -7.30 19.75 -15.22
C ILE A 168 -6.92 19.96 -16.70
N ILE A 169 -6.05 19.11 -17.24
CA ILE A 169 -5.61 19.20 -18.63
C ILE A 169 -6.81 19.06 -19.57
N VAL A 170 -7.68 18.08 -19.33
CA VAL A 170 -8.90 17.87 -20.16
C VAL A 170 -9.88 19.04 -20.05
N CYS A 171 -10.12 19.56 -18.84
CA CYS A 171 -11.13 20.61 -18.64
C CYS A 171 -10.66 21.98 -19.14
N PHE A 172 -9.38 22.33 -18.94
CA PHE A 172 -8.88 23.69 -19.15
C PHE A 172 -7.99 23.86 -20.38
N LEU A 173 -7.29 22.81 -20.85
CA LEU A 173 -6.28 22.95 -21.91
C LEU A 173 -6.70 22.35 -23.27
N LEU A 174 -7.55 21.33 -23.27
CA LEU A 174 -8.21 20.81 -24.48
C LEU A 174 -9.38 21.69 -24.91
#